data_AF-A0A8T0SUI8-F1
#
_entry.id   AF-A0A8T0SUI8-F1
#
_cell.length_a   1.000
_cell.length_b   1.000
_cell.length_c   1.000
_cell.angle_alpha   90.00
_cell.angle_beta   90.00
_cell.angle_gamma   90.00
#
_symmetry.space_group_name_H-M   'P 1'
#
loop_
_entity.id
_entity.type
_entity.pdbx_description
1 polymer ?
#
loop_
_entity_poly.entity_id
_entity_poly.type
_entity_poly.pdbx_seq_one_letter_code
_entity_poly.pdbx_strand_id
1 'polypeptide(L)'
;MAASLQAAATLMQPAKIGGRASASLLSRQPSHVARAFGVDTGAARITCSLQSDIREVASKCVDSFPFKPGKYQMKKFCLEPTSFTVKAEGIAKNAPPEFQKTKLMTRLTYTLDEIEGPLEVGSDGTLKFEEKDGIDYAAVTVQLPGGERVPFLFTVKQLVATGKPESFGGPFLVPSYRGSSFLDPKGRGGSTGYDNAVALPAGGRGDEEELVKENIKNAASSTGNITLSVTKSNPETGEVIGVFESVQPSDTDLGAKAPKDVKIQGIWYAQLES
;
A
#
# COMPACT_ATOMS: atom_id res chain seq x y z
N MET A 1 -62.08 51.14 2.53
CA MET A 1 -61.26 51.71 1.44
C MET A 1 -60.60 50.51 0.74
N ALA A 2 -61.28 49.79 -0.15
CA ALA A 2 -61.38 50.04 -1.60
C ALA A 2 -59.97 50.12 -2.25
N ALA A 3 -59.56 49.39 -3.29
CA ALA A 3 -60.19 48.58 -4.35
C ALA A 3 -59.03 47.77 -5.03
N SER A 4 -59.10 46.46 -5.27
CA SER A 4 -59.65 45.70 -6.42
C SER A 4 -58.84 45.71 -7.75
N LEU A 5 -58.63 44.49 -8.30
CA LEU A 5 -58.58 44.10 -9.74
C LEU A 5 -57.30 44.48 -10.53
N GLN A 6 -56.76 43.74 -11.51
CA GLN A 6 -57.22 42.60 -12.32
C GLN A 6 -56.03 41.98 -13.08
N ALA A 7 -56.24 40.77 -13.60
CA ALA A 7 -55.31 39.98 -14.42
C ALA A 7 -55.15 40.49 -15.87
N ALA A 8 -54.06 40.12 -16.54
CA ALA A 8 -54.02 40.01 -18.00
C ALA A 8 -52.99 38.95 -18.45
N ALA A 9 -53.49 37.90 -19.09
CA ALA A 9 -52.73 36.94 -19.87
C ALA A 9 -52.70 37.40 -21.34
N THR A 10 -51.56 37.25 -22.01
CA THR A 10 -51.48 37.34 -23.48
C THR A 10 -50.76 36.13 -24.04
N LEU A 11 -51.48 35.48 -24.95
CA LEU A 11 -51.14 34.38 -25.82
C LEU A 11 -50.43 34.95 -27.07
N MET A 12 -49.40 34.27 -27.61
CA MET A 12 -49.26 33.88 -29.03
C MET A 12 -47.83 33.44 -29.41
N GLN A 13 -47.78 32.31 -30.14
CA GLN A 13 -46.64 31.61 -30.75
C GLN A 13 -46.27 32.24 -32.14
N PRO A 14 -45.53 31.59 -33.07
CA PRO A 14 -44.23 30.87 -33.02
C PRO A 14 -43.23 31.39 -34.09
N ALA A 15 -41.96 30.98 -34.04
CA ALA A 15 -41.10 30.95 -35.24
C ALA A 15 -40.21 29.69 -35.25
N LYS A 16 -40.36 28.87 -36.30
CA LYS A 16 -39.51 27.73 -36.67
C LYS A 16 -38.28 28.22 -37.46
N ILE A 17 -37.17 27.46 -37.41
CA ILE A 17 -36.25 27.02 -38.49
C ILE A 17 -34.97 26.52 -37.77
N GLY A 18 -34.73 25.21 -37.64
CA GLY A 18 -33.96 24.35 -38.57
C GLY A 18 -32.65 23.94 -37.86
N GLY A 19 -32.05 22.76 -37.92
CA GLY A 19 -32.26 21.46 -38.53
C GLY A 19 -30.94 20.67 -38.44
N ARG A 20 -30.96 19.43 -37.92
CA ARG A 20 -29.91 18.37 -37.90
C ARG A 20 -28.59 18.69 -37.13
N ALA A 21 -27.94 17.78 -36.41
CA ALA A 21 -27.76 16.34 -36.63
C ALA A 21 -27.75 15.51 -35.32
N SER A 22 -28.16 14.26 -35.47
CA SER A 22 -28.20 13.20 -34.47
C SER A 22 -26.81 12.57 -34.29
N ALA A 23 -26.36 12.41 -33.05
CA ALA A 23 -25.32 11.44 -32.70
C ALA A 23 -25.93 10.47 -31.67
N SER A 24 -26.13 9.23 -32.12
CA SER A 24 -26.65 8.11 -31.35
C SER A 24 -25.68 7.70 -30.24
N LEU A 25 -26.01 8.02 -29.00
CA LEU A 25 -25.43 7.39 -27.81
C LEU A 25 -26.00 5.98 -27.68
N LEU A 26 -25.25 4.96 -28.10
CA LEU A 26 -25.52 3.58 -27.72
C LEU A 26 -25.32 3.44 -26.20
N SER A 27 -26.45 3.38 -25.48
CA SER A 27 -26.52 2.87 -24.11
C SER A 27 -26.07 1.41 -24.12
N ARG A 28 -24.83 1.16 -23.71
CA ARG A 28 -24.33 -0.18 -23.44
C ARG A 28 -24.62 -0.49 -21.97
N GLN A 29 -25.67 -1.28 -21.71
CA GLN A 29 -25.97 -1.77 -20.38
C GLN A 29 -24.79 -2.59 -19.82
N PRO A 30 -24.40 -2.42 -18.55
CA PRO A 30 -23.41 -3.28 -17.93
C PRO A 30 -24.04 -4.64 -17.61
N SER A 31 -23.42 -5.71 -18.12
CA SER A 31 -23.72 -7.08 -17.73
C SER A 31 -23.30 -7.33 -16.28
N HIS A 32 -24.00 -8.28 -15.64
CA HIS A 32 -24.07 -8.56 -14.20
C HIS A 32 -22.76 -8.96 -13.46
N VAL A 33 -21.58 -8.65 -13.98
CA VAL A 33 -20.30 -9.09 -13.38
C VAL A 33 -19.57 -7.95 -12.63
N ALA A 34 -20.09 -6.72 -12.66
CA ALA A 34 -19.44 -5.54 -12.08
C ALA A 34 -19.50 -5.42 -10.53
N ARG A 35 -20.01 -6.41 -9.81
CA ARG A 35 -20.25 -6.30 -8.34
C ARG A 35 -19.21 -6.96 -7.44
N ALA A 36 -18.19 -7.63 -7.99
CA ALA A 36 -17.24 -8.40 -7.18
C ALA A 36 -15.93 -7.68 -6.80
N PHE A 37 -15.58 -6.54 -7.40
CA PHE A 37 -14.22 -5.97 -7.24
C PHE A 37 -14.13 -4.46 -6.96
N GLY A 38 -15.23 -3.77 -6.66
CA GLY A 38 -15.20 -2.42 -6.06
C GLY A 38 -14.25 -1.41 -6.73
N VAL A 39 -14.26 -1.28 -8.06
CA VAL A 39 -13.44 -0.31 -8.78
C VAL A 39 -14.25 0.97 -8.98
N ASP A 40 -14.07 1.94 -8.09
CA ASP A 40 -14.52 3.32 -8.30
C ASP A 40 -13.66 4.02 -9.36
N THR A 41 -14.33 4.61 -10.36
CA THR A 41 -13.69 5.34 -11.46
C THR A 41 -13.51 6.81 -11.07
N GLY A 42 -12.33 7.17 -10.56
CA GLY A 42 -12.00 8.57 -10.27
C GLY A 42 -10.70 8.73 -9.49
N ALA A 43 -9.84 9.62 -9.98
CA ALA A 43 -8.46 9.93 -9.55
C ALA A 43 -7.38 9.01 -10.14
N ALA A 44 -6.33 9.63 -10.70
CA ALA A 44 -5.15 8.98 -11.23
C ALA A 44 -4.55 8.05 -10.16
N ARG A 45 -4.62 6.75 -10.42
CA ARG A 45 -4.15 5.70 -9.54
C ARG A 45 -2.72 5.37 -9.92
N ILE A 46 -1.77 5.47 -8.97
CA ILE A 46 -0.49 4.75 -9.05
C ILE A 46 -0.80 3.32 -8.63
N THR A 47 -1.44 2.61 -9.53
CA THR A 47 -1.61 1.15 -9.48
C THR A 47 -0.53 0.54 -10.34
N CYS A 48 -0.13 -0.71 -10.08
CA CYS A 48 0.77 -1.43 -11.01
C CYS A 48 0.26 -1.41 -12.48
N SER A 49 -1.03 -1.07 -12.68
CA SER A 49 -1.71 -0.84 -13.96
C SER A 49 -1.22 0.32 -14.84
N LEU A 50 -0.30 1.21 -14.43
CA LEU A 50 0.19 2.26 -15.34
C LEU A 50 1.15 1.71 -16.42
N GLN A 51 1.71 0.52 -16.24
CA GLN A 51 2.63 -0.12 -17.18
C GLN A 51 1.92 -0.75 -18.40
N SER A 52 0.73 -1.30 -18.18
CA SER A 52 -0.17 -1.96 -19.15
C SER A 52 -1.37 -2.43 -18.32
N ASP A 53 -2.60 -2.41 -18.85
CA ASP A 53 -3.76 -2.91 -18.11
C ASP A 53 -3.43 -4.33 -17.62
N ILE A 54 -3.20 -4.53 -16.31
CA ILE A 54 -2.82 -5.85 -15.76
C ILE A 54 -3.84 -6.94 -16.15
N ARG A 55 -5.07 -6.51 -16.43
CA ARG A 55 -6.15 -7.34 -16.99
C ARG A 55 -5.88 -7.78 -18.43
N GLU A 56 -5.35 -6.89 -19.27
CA GLU A 56 -4.92 -7.21 -20.63
C GLU A 56 -3.71 -8.15 -20.59
N VAL A 57 -2.71 -7.87 -19.74
CA VAL A 57 -1.54 -8.75 -19.53
C VAL A 57 -2.02 -10.13 -19.09
N ALA A 58 -2.85 -10.21 -18.05
CA ALA A 58 -3.39 -11.46 -17.52
C ALA A 58 -4.22 -12.28 -18.52
N SER A 59 -4.71 -11.67 -19.61
CA SER A 59 -5.44 -12.36 -20.67
C SER A 59 -4.53 -13.06 -21.68
N LYS A 60 -3.27 -12.62 -21.80
CA LYS A 60 -2.24 -13.21 -22.66
C LYS A 60 -1.28 -14.13 -21.87
N CYS A 61 -1.36 -14.13 -20.54
CA CYS A 61 -0.55 -14.98 -19.68
C CYS A 61 -1.06 -16.42 -19.58
N VAL A 62 -0.13 -17.34 -19.34
CA VAL A 62 -0.39 -18.74 -18.96
C VAL A 62 -0.40 -18.88 -17.43
N ASP A 63 -1.16 -19.83 -16.91
CA ASP A 63 -1.27 -20.14 -15.47
C ASP A 63 -0.09 -21.04 -15.01
N SER A 64 1.15 -20.65 -15.35
CA SER A 64 2.39 -21.33 -14.93
C SER A 64 3.59 -20.38 -14.99
N PHE A 65 4.77 -20.85 -14.55
CA PHE A 65 6.04 -20.12 -14.66
C PHE A 65 7.03 -20.91 -15.56
N PRO A 66 6.91 -20.85 -16.90
CA PRO A 66 7.70 -21.67 -17.81
C PRO A 66 8.99 -20.97 -18.27
N PHE A 67 9.64 -20.22 -17.38
CA PHE A 67 10.95 -19.60 -17.65
C PHE A 67 12.06 -20.64 -17.52
N LYS A 68 13.07 -20.54 -18.40
CA LYS A 68 14.19 -21.47 -18.39
C LYS A 68 15.10 -21.17 -17.19
N PRO A 69 15.85 -22.18 -16.70
CA PRO A 69 16.93 -21.94 -15.75
C PRO A 69 17.93 -20.92 -16.31
N GLY A 70 18.32 -19.95 -15.50
CA GLY A 70 19.12 -18.82 -15.97
C GLY A 70 19.15 -17.66 -14.98
N LYS A 71 19.89 -16.62 -15.35
CA LYS A 71 19.92 -15.35 -14.63
C LYS A 71 19.08 -14.34 -15.39
N TYR A 72 18.23 -13.64 -14.68
CA TYR A 72 17.35 -12.60 -15.16
C TYR A 72 17.54 -11.35 -14.31
N GLN A 73 17.10 -10.22 -14.85
CA GLN A 73 16.83 -9.01 -14.11
C GLN A 73 15.33 -8.86 -13.98
N MET A 74 14.86 -8.80 -12.73
CA MET A 74 13.48 -8.45 -12.45
C MET A 74 13.39 -6.93 -12.40
N LYS A 75 12.58 -6.34 -13.27
CA LYS A 75 12.34 -4.91 -13.39
C LYS A 75 10.89 -4.56 -13.17
N LYS A 76 10.62 -3.28 -12.91
CA LYS A 76 9.27 -2.75 -12.70
C LYS A 76 8.50 -3.62 -11.69
N PHE A 77 9.21 -4.13 -10.68
CA PHE A 77 8.60 -4.95 -9.67
C PHE A 77 7.73 -4.05 -8.80
N CYS A 78 6.43 -4.29 -8.86
CA CYS A 78 5.41 -3.48 -8.24
C CYS A 78 4.57 -4.34 -7.30
N LEU A 79 4.37 -3.84 -6.08
CA LEU A 79 3.50 -4.47 -5.07
C LEU A 79 2.35 -3.52 -4.75
N GLU A 80 1.13 -3.96 -5.04
CA GLU A 80 -0.10 -3.22 -4.75
C GLU A 80 -0.87 -3.91 -3.63
N PRO A 81 -0.77 -3.40 -2.39
CA PRO A 81 -1.63 -3.80 -1.28
C PRO A 81 -3.12 -3.65 -1.60
N THR A 82 -3.88 -4.68 -1.26
CA THR A 82 -5.35 -4.70 -1.32
C THR A 82 -6.00 -4.76 0.06
N SER A 83 -5.25 -5.20 1.08
CA SER A 83 -5.71 -5.34 2.45
C SER A 83 -4.59 -5.05 3.45
N PHE A 84 -4.94 -4.29 4.49
CA PHE A 84 -4.11 -4.06 5.66
C PHE A 84 -4.85 -4.53 6.89
N THR A 85 -4.27 -5.49 7.60
CA THR A 85 -4.79 -5.97 8.88
C THR A 85 -3.73 -5.81 9.95
N VAL A 86 -4.15 -5.45 11.16
CA VAL A 86 -3.23 -5.20 12.27
C VAL A 86 -3.58 -6.14 13.40
N LYS A 87 -2.57 -6.83 13.93
CA LYS A 87 -2.72 -7.67 15.11
C LYS A 87 -2.91 -6.77 16.32
N ALA A 88 -4.09 -6.84 16.90
CA ALA A 88 -4.46 -6.05 18.07
C ALA A 88 -5.25 -6.93 19.05
N GLU A 89 -5.26 -6.52 20.32
CA GLU A 89 -6.04 -7.19 21.35
C GLU A 89 -7.52 -7.24 20.95
N GLY A 90 -8.17 -8.38 21.20
CA GLY A 90 -9.58 -8.55 20.88
C GLY A 90 -10.46 -7.60 21.69
N ILE A 91 -11.58 -7.19 21.10
CA ILE A 91 -12.56 -6.28 21.76
C ILE A 91 -13.19 -6.95 22.99
N ALA A 92 -13.28 -8.29 22.99
CA ALA A 92 -13.77 -9.06 24.12
C ALA A 92 -12.67 -9.27 25.17
N LYS A 93 -13.07 -9.16 26.44
CA LYS A 93 -12.18 -9.41 27.59
C LYS A 93 -11.59 -10.82 27.49
N ASN A 94 -10.25 -10.93 27.51
CA ASN A 94 -9.47 -12.17 27.38
C ASN A 94 -9.46 -12.86 26.00
N ALA A 95 -9.90 -12.19 24.93
CA ALA A 95 -9.73 -12.73 23.58
C ALA A 95 -8.24 -12.69 23.16
N PRO A 96 -7.72 -13.73 22.48
CA PRO A 96 -6.36 -13.70 21.96
C PRO A 96 -6.20 -12.59 20.91
N PRO A 97 -5.00 -11.98 20.77
CA PRO A 97 -4.77 -11.00 19.72
C PRO A 97 -4.99 -11.59 18.32
N GLU A 98 -5.75 -10.89 17.50
CA GLU A 98 -6.09 -11.30 16.13
C GLU A 98 -5.84 -10.18 15.14
N PHE A 99 -5.67 -10.54 13.86
CA PHE A 99 -5.55 -9.56 12.78
C PHE A 99 -6.90 -8.95 12.48
N GLN A 100 -7.06 -7.68 12.86
CA GLN A 100 -8.30 -6.93 12.67
C GLN A 100 -8.24 -6.12 11.38
N LYS A 101 -9.40 -5.99 10.71
CA LYS A 101 -9.54 -5.11 9.53
C LYS A 101 -9.34 -3.66 9.91
N THR A 102 -8.68 -2.92 9.05
CA THR A 102 -8.38 -1.50 9.28
C THR A 102 -8.95 -0.62 8.17
N LYS A 103 -9.03 0.69 8.42
CA LYS A 103 -9.34 1.71 7.41
C LYS A 103 -8.06 2.43 7.02
N LEU A 104 -7.78 2.56 5.73
CA LEU A 104 -6.63 3.29 5.22
C LEU A 104 -6.83 4.81 5.37
N MET A 105 -5.85 5.50 5.96
CA MET A 105 -5.91 6.95 6.23
C MET A 105 -5.07 7.80 5.27
N THR A 106 -4.03 7.22 4.66
CA THR A 106 -3.03 7.96 3.86
C THR A 106 -3.36 8.05 2.36
N ARG A 107 -4.57 7.69 1.94
CA ARG A 107 -5.00 7.68 0.53
C ARG A 107 -4.09 6.76 -0.32
N LEU A 108 -3.96 7.03 -1.62
CA LEU A 108 -3.30 6.17 -2.61
C LEU A 108 -1.77 6.38 -2.66
N THR A 109 -1.08 6.13 -1.55
CA THR A 109 0.38 6.37 -1.42
C THR A 109 1.13 5.15 -0.89
N TYR A 110 0.61 3.95 -1.13
CA TYR A 110 1.05 2.71 -0.47
C TYR A 110 1.61 1.64 -1.41
N THR A 111 1.55 1.85 -2.72
CA THR A 111 2.12 0.95 -3.72
C THR A 111 3.64 1.09 -3.70
N LEU A 112 4.34 -0.04 -3.74
CA LEU A 112 5.79 -0.07 -4.01
C LEU A 112 5.97 -0.33 -5.49
N ASP A 113 6.90 0.37 -6.14
CA ASP A 113 6.98 0.39 -7.60
C ASP A 113 8.40 0.64 -8.09
N GLU A 114 8.64 0.34 -9.37
CA GLU A 114 9.94 0.49 -10.03
C GLU A 114 11.08 -0.19 -9.25
N ILE A 115 10.78 -1.31 -8.57
CA ILE A 115 11.79 -2.11 -7.89
C ILE A 115 12.53 -2.95 -8.92
N GLU A 116 13.85 -3.04 -8.77
CA GLU A 116 14.71 -3.84 -9.62
C GLU A 116 15.67 -4.74 -8.82
N GLY A 117 16.09 -5.84 -9.44
CA GLY A 117 17.13 -6.70 -8.89
C GLY A 117 17.32 -8.03 -9.62
N PRO A 118 18.44 -8.73 -9.38
CA PRO A 118 18.71 -10.02 -10.00
C PRO A 118 17.72 -11.08 -9.54
N LEU A 119 17.26 -11.89 -10.50
CA LEU A 119 16.49 -13.11 -10.29
C LEU A 119 17.25 -14.29 -10.89
N GLU A 120 17.58 -15.29 -10.07
CA GLU A 120 18.14 -16.56 -10.54
C GLU A 120 17.05 -17.63 -10.55
N VAL A 121 16.93 -18.34 -11.66
CA VAL A 121 16.06 -19.51 -11.83
C VAL A 121 16.96 -20.76 -11.86
N GLY A 122 16.87 -21.58 -10.82
CA GLY A 122 17.60 -22.83 -10.68
C GLY A 122 17.11 -23.91 -11.65
N SER A 123 17.96 -24.90 -11.92
CA SER A 123 17.60 -26.07 -12.76
C SER A 123 16.49 -26.93 -12.16
N ASP A 124 16.31 -26.84 -10.85
CA ASP A 124 15.24 -27.48 -10.09
C ASP A 124 13.96 -26.62 -10.01
N GLY A 125 13.94 -25.45 -10.67
CA GLY A 125 12.84 -24.49 -10.62
C GLY A 125 12.81 -23.61 -9.37
N THR A 126 13.87 -23.60 -8.54
CA THR A 126 13.97 -22.67 -7.41
C THR A 126 14.29 -21.26 -7.88
N LEU A 127 13.55 -20.27 -7.37
CA LEU A 127 13.76 -18.85 -7.60
C LEU A 127 14.62 -18.26 -6.48
N LYS A 128 15.50 -17.34 -6.84
CA LYS A 128 16.22 -16.46 -5.90
C LYS A 128 16.20 -15.04 -6.43
N PHE A 129 15.41 -14.18 -5.80
CA PHE A 129 15.35 -12.75 -6.08
C PHE A 129 16.07 -11.96 -4.98
N GLU A 130 16.86 -10.96 -5.38
CA GLU A 130 17.44 -9.99 -4.44
C GLU A 130 17.08 -8.58 -4.86
N GLU A 131 16.37 -7.86 -4.02
CA GLU A 131 16.06 -6.44 -4.21
C GLU A 131 17.35 -5.60 -4.13
N LYS A 132 17.47 -4.58 -5.00
CA LYS A 132 18.64 -3.69 -5.07
C LYS A 132 18.30 -2.21 -5.04
N ASP A 133 17.27 -1.80 -5.80
CA ASP A 133 16.88 -0.39 -5.92
C ASP A 133 15.39 -0.27 -6.28
N GLY A 134 14.85 0.93 -6.15
CA GLY A 134 13.49 1.30 -6.53
C GLY A 134 12.72 2.03 -5.43
N ILE A 135 11.41 2.20 -5.63
CA ILE A 135 10.51 2.75 -4.62
C ILE A 135 10.03 1.58 -3.74
N ASP A 136 10.94 1.10 -2.91
CA ASP A 136 10.85 -0.10 -2.07
C ASP A 136 10.30 0.17 -0.65
N TYR A 137 9.80 1.38 -0.38
CA TYR A 137 9.10 1.72 0.86
C TYR A 137 7.99 2.77 0.67
N ALA A 138 6.96 2.68 1.51
CA ALA A 138 5.85 3.62 1.58
C ALA A 138 5.40 3.83 3.03
N ALA A 139 5.28 5.10 3.45
CA ALA A 139 4.74 5.45 4.76
C ALA A 139 3.21 5.35 4.74
N VAL A 140 2.65 4.41 5.50
CA VAL A 140 1.20 4.14 5.54
C VAL A 140 0.67 4.37 6.94
N THR A 141 -0.55 4.86 7.05
CA THR A 141 -1.29 4.87 8.32
C THR A 141 -2.65 4.26 8.10
N VAL A 142 -2.97 3.30 8.97
CA VAL A 142 -4.29 2.69 9.02
C VAL A 142 -4.93 2.96 10.38
N GLN A 143 -6.25 2.86 10.43
CA GLN A 143 -7.04 3.07 11.65
C GLN A 143 -7.76 1.78 12.02
N LEU A 144 -7.52 1.31 13.25
CA LEU A 144 -8.23 0.20 13.86
C LEU A 144 -9.68 0.60 14.21
N PRO A 145 -10.59 -0.37 14.35
CA PRO A 145 -11.86 -0.15 15.04
C PRO A 145 -11.60 0.47 16.43
N GLY A 146 -12.39 1.47 16.84
CA GLY A 146 -12.14 2.23 18.07
C GLY A 146 -11.26 3.47 17.88
N GLY A 147 -10.65 3.65 16.72
CA GLY A 147 -10.05 4.92 16.30
C GLY A 147 -8.55 5.04 16.48
N GLU A 148 -7.89 4.04 17.06
CA GLU A 148 -6.42 3.96 17.16
C GLU A 148 -5.79 4.00 15.76
N ARG A 149 -4.81 4.88 15.56
CA ARG A 149 -4.05 5.00 14.32
C ARG A 149 -2.72 4.27 14.44
N VAL A 150 -2.45 3.39 13.50
CA VAL A 150 -1.24 2.57 13.44
C VAL A 150 -0.45 2.99 12.20
N PRO A 151 0.54 3.88 12.35
CA PRO A 151 1.50 4.15 11.28
C PRO A 151 2.50 3.01 11.14
N PHE A 152 2.93 2.73 9.93
CA PHE A 152 3.96 1.74 9.62
C PHE A 152 4.62 2.08 8.28
N LEU A 153 5.82 1.54 8.05
CA LEU A 153 6.56 1.73 6.81
C LEU A 153 6.45 0.45 5.98
N PHE A 154 5.46 0.36 5.09
CA PHE A 154 5.36 -0.80 4.19
C PHE A 154 6.61 -0.84 3.31
N THR A 155 7.35 -1.95 3.30
CA THR A 155 8.64 -2.00 2.60
C THR A 155 9.02 -3.42 2.21
N VAL A 156 9.94 -3.53 1.25
CA VAL A 156 10.67 -4.76 0.92
C VAL A 156 12.17 -4.51 0.80
N LYS A 157 12.68 -3.51 1.56
CA LYS A 157 14.10 -3.13 1.58
C LYS A 157 15.01 -4.32 1.85
N GLN A 158 16.04 -4.48 1.02
CA GLN A 158 17.03 -5.55 1.12
C GLN A 158 16.39 -6.94 1.14
N LEU A 159 15.27 -7.12 0.44
CA LEU A 159 14.60 -8.41 0.33
C LEU A 159 15.50 -9.42 -0.37
N VAL A 160 15.62 -10.60 0.25
CA VAL A 160 16.17 -11.81 -0.39
C VAL A 160 15.08 -12.88 -0.38
N ALA A 161 14.38 -13.05 -1.49
CA ALA A 161 13.28 -14.00 -1.61
C ALA A 161 13.75 -15.28 -2.30
N THR A 162 13.45 -16.43 -1.69
CA THR A 162 13.82 -17.76 -2.21
C THR A 162 12.67 -18.74 -2.09
N GLY A 163 12.60 -19.70 -3.01
CA GLY A 163 11.59 -20.77 -2.97
C GLY A 163 11.13 -21.20 -4.34
N LYS A 164 9.93 -21.78 -4.43
CA LYS A 164 9.34 -22.18 -5.72
C LYS A 164 8.40 -21.09 -6.22
N PRO A 165 8.07 -21.04 -7.52
CA PRO A 165 7.17 -20.02 -8.07
C PRO A 165 5.82 -19.94 -7.34
N GLU A 166 5.31 -21.05 -6.82
CA GLU A 166 4.04 -21.10 -6.06
C GLU A 166 4.14 -20.43 -4.69
N SER A 167 5.34 -20.38 -4.11
CA SER A 167 5.62 -19.80 -2.80
C SER A 167 7.13 -19.59 -2.65
N PHE A 168 7.58 -18.37 -2.91
CA PHE A 168 8.95 -17.93 -2.67
C PHE A 168 8.91 -16.67 -1.82
N GLY A 169 9.86 -16.55 -0.89
CA GLY A 169 9.78 -15.51 0.11
C GLY A 169 11.03 -15.43 0.96
N GLY A 170 11.03 -14.50 1.89
CA GLY A 170 12.17 -14.31 2.77
C GLY A 170 12.06 -13.06 3.62
N PRO A 171 13.08 -12.84 4.46
CA PRO A 171 13.16 -11.67 5.31
C PRO A 171 13.52 -10.42 4.50
N PHE A 172 13.09 -9.27 5.00
CA PHE A 172 13.47 -7.95 4.52
C PHE A 172 13.66 -6.98 5.70
N LEU A 173 14.42 -5.92 5.47
CA LEU A 173 14.69 -4.88 6.46
C LEU A 173 13.47 -3.97 6.61
N VAL A 174 13.09 -3.67 7.85
CA VAL A 174 12.09 -2.64 8.17
C VAL A 174 12.80 -1.52 8.91
N PRO A 175 13.20 -0.42 8.23
CA PRO A 175 13.77 0.72 8.92
C PRO A 175 12.80 1.32 9.94
N SER A 176 13.34 2.09 10.90
CA SER A 176 12.49 2.92 11.75
C SER A 176 11.60 3.83 10.89
N TYR A 177 10.31 3.89 11.22
CA TYR A 177 9.33 4.72 10.52
C TYR A 177 9.71 6.21 10.53
N ARG A 178 10.43 6.65 11.57
CA ARG A 178 11.04 7.98 11.67
C ARG A 178 12.56 7.85 11.61
N GLY A 179 13.19 8.72 10.81
CA GLY A 179 14.66 8.83 10.78
C GLY A 179 15.22 9.36 12.09
N SER A 180 16.53 9.17 12.31
CA SER A 180 17.20 9.58 13.55
C SER A 180 17.15 11.08 13.81
N SER A 181 17.01 11.91 12.77
CA SER A 181 16.91 13.37 12.87
C SER A 181 15.47 13.88 13.08
N PHE A 182 14.48 12.98 13.18
CA PHE A 182 13.11 13.38 13.48
C PHE A 182 13.02 13.96 14.89
N LEU A 183 12.33 15.09 15.02
CA LEU A 183 12.08 15.75 16.28
C LEU A 183 10.65 15.49 16.75
N ASP A 184 10.52 15.02 17.98
CA ASP A 184 9.23 14.93 18.63
C ASP A 184 8.68 16.34 18.98
N PRO A 185 7.42 16.47 19.44
CA PRO A 185 6.83 17.77 19.76
C PRO A 185 7.56 18.58 20.85
N LYS A 186 8.46 17.96 21.61
CA LYS A 186 9.31 18.62 22.62
C LYS A 186 10.71 18.92 22.09
N GLY A 187 10.95 18.73 20.79
CA GLY A 187 12.24 18.94 20.16
C GLY A 187 13.26 17.87 20.51
N ARG A 188 12.84 16.70 21.01
CA ARG A 188 13.74 15.57 21.29
C ARG A 188 13.90 14.70 20.05
N GLY A 189 15.11 14.22 19.80
CA GLY A 189 15.44 13.39 18.64
C GLY A 189 16.60 12.44 18.93
N GLY A 190 16.98 11.63 17.94
CA GLY A 190 18.06 10.66 18.10
C GLY A 190 19.43 11.25 17.80
N SER A 191 19.62 11.76 16.57
CA SER A 191 20.88 12.36 16.12
C SER A 191 20.94 13.88 16.29
N THR A 192 19.81 14.51 16.59
CA THR A 192 19.67 15.94 16.82
C THR A 192 18.49 16.20 17.77
N GLY A 193 18.41 17.40 18.33
CA GLY A 193 17.39 17.76 19.33
C GLY A 193 17.87 17.60 20.78
N TYR A 194 16.94 17.80 21.70
CA TYR A 194 17.17 17.61 23.14
C TYR A 194 17.18 16.11 23.50
N ASP A 195 17.89 15.77 24.57
CA ASP A 195 17.97 14.43 25.14
C ASP A 195 17.05 14.24 26.36
N ASN A 196 16.38 15.31 26.81
CA ASN A 196 15.45 15.28 27.93
C ASN A 196 14.21 16.16 27.73
N ALA A 197 13.27 16.11 28.67
CA ALA A 197 12.07 16.95 28.63
C ALA A 197 12.34 18.35 29.23
N VAL A 198 12.99 19.22 28.47
CA VAL A 198 13.41 20.58 28.87
C VAL A 198 12.31 21.50 29.44
N ALA A 199 11.04 21.19 29.15
CA ALA A 199 9.89 21.93 29.69
C ALA A 199 9.57 21.59 31.16
N LEU A 200 10.21 20.57 31.75
CA LEU A 200 10.02 20.12 33.14
C LEU A 200 11.34 20.16 33.93
N PRO A 201 11.96 21.35 34.14
CA PRO A 201 13.27 21.44 34.78
C PRO A 201 13.24 21.25 36.31
N ALA A 202 12.10 21.52 36.96
CA ALA A 202 12.01 21.51 38.42
C ALA A 202 12.22 20.09 38.96
N GLY A 203 13.17 19.96 39.90
CA GLY A 203 13.48 18.68 40.56
C GLY A 203 14.10 17.61 39.66
N GLY A 204 14.57 17.97 38.45
CA GLY A 204 15.10 17.00 37.48
C GLY A 204 14.03 16.13 36.83
N ARG A 205 12.75 16.55 36.88
CA ARG A 205 11.62 15.78 36.36
C ARG A 205 11.77 15.38 34.90
N GLY A 206 12.40 16.23 34.09
CA GLY A 206 12.66 15.95 32.68
C GLY A 206 13.63 14.80 32.42
N ASP A 207 14.42 14.41 33.43
CA ASP A 207 15.46 13.38 33.40
C ASP A 207 15.06 12.11 34.18
N GLU A 208 13.81 12.04 34.66
CA GLU A 208 13.31 10.90 35.45
C GLU A 208 13.29 9.59 34.64
N GLU A 209 13.49 8.47 35.34
CA GLU A 209 13.56 7.13 34.76
C GLU A 209 12.29 6.75 33.97
N GLU A 210 11.13 7.29 34.38
CA GLU A 210 9.85 7.06 33.71
C GLU A 210 9.80 7.65 32.29
N LEU A 211 10.61 8.69 32.00
CA LEU A 211 10.67 9.37 30.70
C LEU A 211 11.79 8.85 29.79
N VAL A 212 12.58 7.87 30.25
CA VAL A 212 13.77 7.40 29.52
C VAL A 212 13.40 6.86 28.14
N LYS A 213 12.25 6.18 27.98
CA LYS A 213 11.82 5.63 26.69
C LYS A 213 11.49 6.72 25.67
N GLU A 214 10.99 7.86 26.14
CA GLU A 214 10.62 8.99 25.32
C GLU A 214 11.77 9.97 25.12
N ASN A 215 12.72 10.01 26.04
CA ASN A 215 13.94 10.84 25.98
C ASN A 215 15.00 10.21 25.07
N ILE A 216 15.33 8.94 25.30
CA ILE A 216 16.33 8.21 24.52
C ILE A 216 15.66 7.63 23.27
N LYS A 217 15.75 8.36 22.16
CA LYS A 217 15.19 7.94 20.88
C LYS A 217 15.98 6.79 20.27
N ASN A 218 15.29 5.70 19.95
CA ASN A 218 15.84 4.54 19.29
C ASN A 218 15.31 4.40 17.85
N ALA A 219 16.18 4.70 16.87
CA ALA A 219 15.89 4.58 15.44
C ALA A 219 16.32 3.22 14.85
N ALA A 220 16.46 2.18 15.68
CA ALA A 220 16.82 0.83 15.22
C ALA A 220 15.80 0.29 14.21
N SER A 221 16.32 -0.44 13.23
CA SER A 221 15.51 -1.19 12.28
C SER A 221 15.02 -2.50 12.89
N SER A 222 14.04 -3.11 12.23
CA SER A 222 13.51 -4.43 12.51
C SER A 222 13.50 -5.28 11.23
N THR A 223 12.84 -6.43 11.27
CA THR A 223 12.76 -7.38 10.16
C THR A 223 11.31 -7.75 9.90
N GLY A 224 10.92 -7.77 8.63
CA GLY A 224 9.65 -8.32 8.16
C GLY A 224 9.89 -9.59 7.34
N ASN A 225 8.82 -10.31 7.03
CA ASN A 225 8.87 -11.48 6.14
C ASN A 225 7.75 -11.38 5.10
N ILE A 226 8.07 -11.71 3.86
CA ILE A 226 7.11 -11.72 2.75
C ILE A 226 7.11 -13.08 2.08
N THR A 227 5.94 -13.50 1.61
CA THR A 227 5.76 -14.62 0.69
C THR A 227 5.07 -14.13 -0.56
N LEU A 228 5.65 -14.46 -1.71
CA LEU A 228 5.20 -14.16 -3.05
C LEU A 228 4.79 -15.47 -3.72
N SER A 229 3.68 -15.42 -4.46
CA SER A 229 3.19 -16.54 -5.26
C SER A 229 2.91 -16.07 -6.67
N VAL A 230 3.59 -16.67 -7.65
CA VAL A 230 3.29 -16.47 -9.06
C VAL A 230 1.92 -17.08 -9.35
N THR A 231 1.07 -16.32 -10.05
CA THR A 231 -0.23 -16.79 -10.49
C THR A 231 -0.27 -16.98 -12.00
N LYS A 232 0.29 -16.03 -12.76
CA LYS A 232 0.37 -16.12 -14.21
C LYS A 232 1.66 -15.50 -14.73
N SER A 233 2.08 -15.91 -15.90
CA SER A 233 3.19 -15.27 -16.61
C SER A 233 3.03 -15.26 -18.13
N ASN A 234 3.71 -14.34 -18.78
CA ASN A 234 3.85 -14.26 -20.22
C ASN A 234 5.32 -14.46 -20.61
N PRO A 235 5.69 -15.64 -21.13
CA PRO A 235 7.08 -15.95 -21.48
C PRO A 235 7.61 -15.15 -22.67
N GLU A 236 6.73 -14.60 -23.51
CA GLU A 236 7.11 -13.81 -24.69
C GLU A 236 7.57 -12.40 -24.30
N THR A 237 6.88 -11.79 -23.32
CA THR A 237 7.17 -10.42 -22.85
C THR A 237 7.99 -10.38 -21.56
N GLY A 238 8.13 -11.52 -20.89
CA GLY A 238 8.77 -11.63 -19.58
C GLY A 238 7.89 -11.18 -18.42
N GLU A 239 6.62 -10.86 -18.66
CA GLU A 239 5.71 -10.34 -17.62
C GLU A 239 5.29 -11.45 -16.65
N VAL A 240 5.27 -11.15 -15.35
CA VAL A 240 4.88 -12.08 -14.28
C VAL A 240 3.96 -11.36 -13.32
N ILE A 241 2.86 -12.02 -12.95
CA ILE A 241 1.91 -11.50 -11.96
C ILE A 241 1.63 -12.51 -10.88
N GLY A 242 1.33 -12.01 -9.69
CA GLY A 242 1.11 -12.86 -8.54
C GLY A 242 0.37 -12.19 -7.40
N VAL A 243 0.30 -12.91 -6.30
CA VAL A 243 -0.21 -12.43 -5.01
C VAL A 243 0.89 -12.47 -3.97
N PHE A 244 0.77 -11.62 -2.95
CA PHE A 244 1.70 -11.59 -1.85
C PHE A 244 1.01 -11.51 -0.50
N GLU A 245 1.69 -12.04 0.51
CA GLU A 245 1.41 -11.79 1.92
C GLU A 245 2.70 -11.38 2.62
N SER A 246 2.68 -10.23 3.29
CA SER A 246 3.79 -9.69 4.06
C SER A 246 3.36 -9.49 5.51
N VAL A 247 4.26 -9.79 6.45
CA VAL A 247 4.10 -9.48 7.88
C VAL A 247 5.31 -8.70 8.36
N GLN A 248 5.06 -7.54 8.94
CA GLN A 248 6.10 -6.65 9.43
C GLN A 248 5.63 -5.82 10.64
N PRO A 249 6.57 -5.32 11.48
CA PRO A 249 6.24 -4.43 12.58
C PRO A 249 5.76 -3.05 12.11
N SER A 250 4.95 -2.41 12.96
CA SER A 250 4.55 -1.02 12.83
C SER A 250 5.60 -0.05 13.39
N ASP A 251 5.29 1.25 13.34
CA ASP A 251 6.06 2.31 14.01
C ASP A 251 6.21 2.05 15.53
N THR A 252 7.39 2.37 16.04
CA THR A 252 7.75 2.31 17.47
C THR A 252 7.81 3.70 18.13
N ASP A 253 7.53 4.77 17.39
CA ASP A 253 7.73 6.16 17.83
C ASP A 253 9.14 6.37 18.40
N LEU A 254 10.14 5.94 17.63
CA LEU A 254 11.55 5.92 18.02
C LEU A 254 11.78 5.19 19.36
N GLY A 255 11.13 4.05 19.57
CA GLY A 255 11.28 3.20 20.75
C GLY A 255 10.34 3.53 21.92
N ALA A 256 9.53 4.58 21.83
CA ALA A 256 8.60 4.96 22.90
C ALA A 256 7.41 3.99 23.07
N LYS A 257 7.01 3.27 22.01
CA LYS A 257 5.92 2.28 22.06
C LYS A 257 6.31 0.95 21.42
N ALA A 258 5.63 -0.11 21.85
CA ALA A 258 5.77 -1.42 21.22
C ALA A 258 5.15 -1.42 19.81
N PRO A 259 5.83 -1.97 18.80
CA PRO A 259 5.26 -2.12 17.47
C PRO A 259 4.16 -3.19 17.47
N LYS A 260 3.13 -2.99 16.65
CA LYS A 260 2.13 -4.03 16.33
C LYS A 260 2.55 -4.80 15.08
N ASP A 261 2.12 -6.05 14.96
CA ASP A 261 2.28 -6.82 13.73
C ASP A 261 1.26 -6.35 12.69
N VAL A 262 1.73 -5.94 11.51
CA VAL A 262 0.90 -5.57 10.38
C VAL A 262 1.03 -6.65 9.32
N LYS A 263 -0.12 -7.20 8.91
CA LYS A 263 -0.22 -8.12 7.77
C LYS A 263 -0.77 -7.35 6.56
N ILE A 264 -0.01 -7.40 5.48
CA ILE A 264 -0.30 -6.75 4.20
C ILE A 264 -0.50 -7.84 3.17
N GLN A 265 -1.62 -7.81 2.46
CA GLN A 265 -1.91 -8.73 1.37
C GLN A 265 -2.23 -7.95 0.11
N GLY A 266 -1.83 -8.46 -1.05
CA GLY A 266 -2.03 -7.76 -2.29
C GLY A 266 -1.64 -8.56 -3.52
N ILE A 267 -1.57 -7.83 -4.63
CA ILE A 267 -1.12 -8.33 -5.92
C ILE A 267 0.23 -7.74 -6.24
N TRP A 268 1.00 -8.43 -7.07
CA TRP A 268 2.26 -7.90 -7.58
C TRP A 268 2.42 -8.19 -9.07
N TYR A 269 3.25 -7.38 -9.69
CA TYR A 269 3.65 -7.49 -11.09
C TYR A 269 5.17 -7.32 -11.19
N ALA A 270 5.80 -7.99 -12.14
CA ALA A 270 7.17 -7.74 -12.53
C ALA A 270 7.39 -8.05 -14.00
N GLN A 271 8.49 -7.53 -14.56
CA GLN A 271 8.97 -7.87 -15.89
C GLN A 271 10.37 -8.50 -15.79
N LEU A 272 10.55 -9.69 -16.36
CA LEU A 272 11.82 -10.39 -16.41
C LEU A 272 12.55 -10.11 -17.72
N GLU A 273 13.79 -9.63 -17.61
CA GLU A 273 14.69 -9.43 -18.72
C GLU A 273 15.90 -10.38 -18.58
N SER A 274 16.32 -11.01 -19.68
CA SER A 274 17.48 -11.92 -19.68
C SER A 274 18.78 -11.19 -19.97
#